data_AF-A0A419GBZ6-F1
#
_entry.id   AF-A0A419GBZ6-F1
#
_cell.length_a   1.000
_cell.length_b   1.000
_cell.length_c   1.000
_cell.angle_alpha   90.00
_cell.angle_beta   90.00
_cell.angle_gamma   90.00
#
_symmetry.space_group_name_H-M   'P 1'
#
loop_
_entity.id
_entity.type
_entity.pdbx_description
1 polymer ?
#
loop_
_entity_poly.entity_id
_entity_poly.type
_entity_poly.pdbx_seq_one_letter_code
_entity_poly.pdbx_strand_id
1 'polypeptide(L)'
;MAELLNIRVKTLTPLWTGGIDGACDRLHVSGIIGSLRWWYEAIIRGLGGDACDPAGYDKCKFDLKEFQKDKNKGENEQDALERAGLCDACKIFGATGWSRRLRVKIDEHQIMPAWNGPTLNIRPPDRSRGWFLNPGHWGTFTLILHGEKTILEQLADLILFLEQWGALGAKNQLGYGVFRLENRKEIEQYAGRWRWFVTGNKPAGECPDLRRFGFFNLRFKTENDHWWTYIPALERLLGEKNTARALKQTEERGMIPLAPVLKNTWRFHDWQGPFSIAQWLFGASRGEEDRVRSKVNVSWAYRNGEEWEMRGWVWLPPKDGNGQVIASQHLQKLWECFCNENIWSNVLKINSPELVFRPAERRWRGKTPEEVRGFLEESICSSS
;
A
#
# COMPACT_ATOMS: atom_id res chain seq x y z
N MET A 1 -8.18 -29.44 0.93
CA MET A 1 -9.06 -29.35 2.11
C MET A 1 -9.15 -27.89 2.53
N ALA A 2 -10.30 -27.46 3.07
CA ALA A 2 -10.42 -26.11 3.58
C ALA A 2 -9.67 -25.99 4.92
N GLU A 3 -8.88 -24.94 5.08
CA GLU A 3 -8.04 -24.69 6.24
C GLU A 3 -8.36 -23.31 6.82
N LEU A 4 -7.83 -23.06 8.03
CA LEU A 4 -8.00 -21.82 8.75
C LEU A 4 -6.62 -21.25 9.07
N LEU A 5 -6.37 -20.00 8.68
CA LEU A 5 -5.14 -19.27 8.95
C LEU A 5 -5.44 -18.02 9.78
N ASN A 6 -4.81 -17.92 10.94
CA ASN A 6 -4.94 -16.78 11.85
C ASN A 6 -3.73 -15.86 11.72
N ILE A 7 -3.96 -14.60 11.36
CA ILE A 7 -2.92 -13.59 11.19
C ILE A 7 -3.13 -12.51 12.24
N ARG A 8 -2.22 -12.41 13.21
CA ARG A 8 -2.28 -11.41 14.29
C ARG A 8 -1.59 -10.14 13.84
N VAL A 9 -2.37 -9.06 13.71
CA VAL A 9 -1.93 -7.79 13.14
C VAL A 9 -1.88 -6.73 14.24
N LYS A 10 -0.74 -6.07 14.37
CA LYS A 10 -0.56 -4.85 15.16
C LYS A 10 -0.37 -3.66 14.23
N THR A 11 -1.22 -2.65 14.33
CA THR A 11 -1.06 -1.43 13.53
C THR A 11 0.12 -0.60 14.05
N LEU A 12 0.97 -0.12 13.14
CA LEU A 12 2.06 0.81 13.44
C LEU A 12 1.71 2.25 13.05
N THR A 13 0.80 2.41 12.09
CA THR A 13 0.14 3.69 11.76
C THR A 13 -1.38 3.48 11.70
N PRO A 14 -2.21 4.54 11.71
CA PRO A 14 -3.64 4.35 11.77
C PRO A 14 -4.17 3.53 10.58
N LEU A 15 -5.08 2.59 10.85
CA LEU A 15 -5.74 1.77 9.85
C LEU A 15 -7.09 2.38 9.48
N TRP A 16 -7.32 2.63 8.20
CA TRP A 16 -8.63 3.08 7.71
C TRP A 16 -9.29 2.00 6.86
N THR A 17 -10.46 1.54 7.28
CA THR A 17 -11.32 0.66 6.49
C THR A 17 -12.67 1.34 6.33
N GLY A 18 -12.97 1.79 5.11
CA GLY A 18 -14.26 2.43 4.82
C GLY A 18 -15.37 1.40 4.70
N GLY A 19 -16.48 1.63 5.40
CA GLY A 19 -17.76 0.97 5.15
C GLY A 19 -18.40 1.45 3.85
N ILE A 20 -19.65 1.02 3.60
CA ILE A 20 -20.40 1.36 2.38
C ILE A 20 -20.52 2.89 2.20
N ASP A 21 -20.73 3.61 3.30
CA ASP A 21 -20.85 5.08 3.31
C ASP A 21 -19.49 5.81 3.39
N GLY A 22 -18.38 5.07 3.28
CA GLY A 22 -17.03 5.59 3.45
C GLY A 22 -16.63 5.92 4.90
N ALA A 23 -17.53 5.71 5.86
CA ALA A 23 -17.27 5.86 7.29
C ALA A 23 -16.35 4.76 7.84
N CYS A 24 -15.60 5.06 8.90
CA CYS A 24 -14.67 4.13 9.56
C CYS A 24 -15.06 3.99 11.04
N ASP A 25 -16.26 3.50 11.29
CA ASP A 25 -16.88 3.25 12.60
C ASP A 25 -16.40 1.94 13.27
N ARG A 26 -15.91 0.98 12.46
CA ARG A 26 -15.29 -0.28 12.90
C ARG A 26 -14.27 -0.75 11.86
N LEU A 27 -13.62 -1.90 12.08
CA LEU A 27 -12.83 -2.53 11.02
C LEU A 27 -13.76 -3.23 10.01
N HIS A 28 -13.81 -2.70 8.80
CA HIS A 28 -14.61 -3.25 7.70
C HIS A 28 -13.80 -4.27 6.91
N VAL A 29 -14.28 -5.52 6.89
CA VAL A 29 -13.71 -6.63 6.13
C VAL A 29 -13.56 -6.29 4.65
N SER A 30 -14.50 -5.54 4.06
CA SER A 30 -14.44 -5.08 2.67
C SER A 30 -13.22 -4.22 2.38
N GLY A 31 -12.85 -3.32 3.31
CA GLY A 31 -11.66 -2.47 3.19
C GLY A 31 -10.36 -3.28 3.20
N ILE A 32 -10.29 -4.29 4.07
CA ILE A 32 -9.14 -5.22 4.10
C ILE A 32 -9.06 -6.02 2.80
N ILE A 33 -10.15 -6.68 2.40
CA ILE A 33 -10.19 -7.46 1.14
C ILE A 33 -9.82 -6.59 -0.06
N GLY A 34 -10.33 -5.36 -0.14
CA GLY A 34 -10.01 -4.43 -1.21
C GLY A 34 -8.52 -4.11 -1.28
N SER A 35 -7.87 -3.88 -0.14
CA SER A 35 -6.42 -3.63 -0.09
C SER A 35 -5.59 -4.85 -0.46
N LEU A 36 -5.99 -6.05 -0.01
CA LEU A 36 -5.33 -7.31 -0.38
C LEU A 36 -5.44 -7.56 -1.88
N ARG A 37 -6.65 -7.41 -2.44
CA ARG A 37 -6.89 -7.56 -3.88
C ARG A 37 -6.04 -6.60 -4.69
N TRP A 38 -6.00 -5.32 -4.31
CA TRP A 38 -5.25 -4.30 -5.06
C TRP A 38 -3.76 -4.63 -5.18
N TRP A 39 -3.14 -5.07 -4.07
CA TRP A 39 -1.74 -5.48 -4.07
C TRP A 39 -1.51 -6.80 -4.79
N TYR A 40 -2.42 -7.77 -4.62
CA TYR A 40 -2.37 -9.03 -5.35
C TYR A 40 -2.40 -8.80 -6.87
N GLU A 41 -3.29 -7.94 -7.35
CA GLU A 41 -3.36 -7.55 -8.77
C GLU A 41 -2.06 -6.88 -9.26
N ALA A 42 -1.47 -5.99 -8.46
CA ALA A 42 -0.19 -5.35 -8.82
C ALA A 42 0.96 -6.36 -8.93
N ILE A 43 0.99 -7.36 -8.04
CA ILE A 43 1.96 -8.45 -8.05
C ILE A 43 1.75 -9.35 -9.27
N ILE A 44 0.51 -9.79 -9.53
CA ILE A 44 0.17 -10.62 -10.70
C ILE A 44 0.60 -9.94 -12.01
N ARG A 45 0.28 -8.66 -12.20
CA ARG A 45 0.74 -7.91 -13.38
C ARG A 45 2.28 -7.81 -13.41
N GLY A 46 2.89 -7.63 -12.24
CA GLY A 46 4.34 -7.61 -12.08
C GLY A 46 5.04 -8.87 -12.58
N LEU A 47 4.39 -10.02 -12.39
CA LEU A 47 4.86 -11.35 -12.80
C LEU A 47 4.44 -11.73 -14.23
N GLY A 48 3.83 -10.80 -14.97
CA GLY A 48 3.38 -11.01 -16.34
C GLY A 48 2.04 -11.73 -16.47
N GLY A 49 1.35 -12.01 -15.36
CA GLY A 49 0.00 -12.61 -15.34
C GLY A 49 -1.12 -11.61 -15.64
N ASP A 50 -2.36 -12.07 -15.52
CA ASP A 50 -3.54 -11.28 -15.87
C ASP A 50 -4.33 -10.77 -14.65
N ALA A 51 -4.63 -9.48 -14.65
CA ALA A 51 -5.54 -8.88 -13.67
C ALA A 51 -6.33 -7.72 -14.29
N CYS A 52 -7.65 -7.87 -14.37
CA CYS A 52 -8.56 -6.83 -14.84
C CYS A 52 -8.51 -5.57 -13.95
N ASP A 53 -8.95 -4.43 -14.47
CA ASP A 53 -9.26 -3.26 -13.64
C ASP A 53 -10.66 -3.41 -13.04
N PRO A 54 -10.82 -3.62 -11.72
CA PRO A 54 -12.14 -3.75 -11.11
C PRO A 54 -12.98 -2.47 -11.16
N ALA A 55 -12.36 -1.31 -11.41
CA ALA A 55 -13.03 -0.03 -11.59
C ALA A 55 -13.29 0.31 -13.08
N GLY A 56 -12.71 -0.43 -14.01
CA GLY A 56 -12.84 -0.19 -15.45
C GLY A 56 -14.11 -0.77 -16.08
N TYR A 57 -14.24 -0.58 -17.40
CA TYR A 57 -15.33 -1.15 -18.20
C TYR A 57 -15.15 -2.67 -18.42
N ASP A 58 -13.91 -3.15 -18.53
CA ASP A 58 -13.55 -4.54 -18.83
C ASP A 58 -13.48 -5.42 -17.57
N LYS A 59 -14.58 -5.47 -16.81
CA LYS A 59 -14.66 -6.33 -15.61
C LYS A 59 -14.82 -7.79 -16.01
N CYS A 60 -14.08 -8.68 -15.34
CA CYS A 60 -14.28 -10.12 -15.48
C CYS A 60 -15.74 -10.51 -15.23
N LYS A 61 -16.27 -11.36 -16.11
CA LYS A 61 -17.62 -11.92 -16.01
C LYS A 61 -17.52 -13.40 -16.34
N PHE A 62 -17.82 -14.23 -15.35
CA PHE A 62 -17.64 -15.67 -15.46
C PHE A 62 -18.75 -16.30 -16.32
N ASP A 63 -18.36 -17.09 -17.31
CA ASP A 63 -19.25 -17.93 -18.12
C ASP A 63 -19.21 -19.40 -17.67
N LEU A 64 -20.25 -19.81 -16.93
CA LEU A 64 -20.39 -21.18 -16.45
C LEU A 64 -20.48 -22.21 -17.59
N LYS A 65 -21.09 -21.86 -18.73
CA LYS A 65 -21.27 -22.79 -19.85
C LYS A 65 -19.94 -23.07 -20.53
N GLU A 66 -19.12 -22.03 -20.72
CA GLU A 66 -17.78 -22.20 -21.26
C GLU A 66 -16.90 -23.04 -20.32
N PHE A 67 -16.93 -22.73 -19.02
CA PHE A 67 -16.18 -23.50 -18.04
C PHE A 67 -16.55 -25.00 -18.04
N GLN A 68 -17.85 -25.32 -18.06
CA GLN A 68 -18.32 -26.70 -18.10
C GLN A 68 -17.93 -27.41 -19.40
N LYS A 69 -17.99 -26.70 -20.54
CA LYS A 69 -17.58 -27.24 -21.84
C LYS A 69 -16.11 -27.67 -21.81
N ASP A 70 -15.23 -26.87 -21.21
CA ASP A 70 -13.82 -27.19 -21.14
C ASP A 70 -13.48 -28.24 -20.07
N LYS A 71 -14.15 -28.21 -18.92
CA LYS A 71 -14.05 -29.30 -17.94
C LYS A 71 -14.46 -30.65 -18.54
N ASN A 72 -15.50 -30.69 -19.37
CA ASN A 72 -15.95 -31.92 -20.04
C ASN A 72 -14.94 -32.44 -21.09
N LYS A 73 -14.07 -31.58 -21.61
CA LYS A 73 -12.96 -31.98 -22.50
C LYS A 73 -11.72 -32.46 -21.75
N GLY A 74 -11.73 -32.43 -20.41
CA GLY A 74 -10.57 -32.78 -19.59
C GLY A 74 -9.52 -31.68 -19.50
N GLU A 75 -9.88 -30.44 -19.82
CA GLU A 75 -8.97 -29.28 -19.67
C GLU A 75 -8.62 -29.05 -18.21
N ASN A 76 -7.41 -28.56 -17.97
CA ASN A 76 -7.01 -28.18 -16.62
C ASN A 76 -7.87 -27.01 -16.10
N GLU A 77 -8.07 -26.97 -14.79
CA GLU A 77 -9.01 -26.03 -14.19
C GLU A 77 -8.60 -24.57 -14.37
N GLN A 78 -7.30 -24.26 -14.36
CA GLN A 78 -6.84 -22.88 -14.46
C GLN A 78 -7.12 -22.29 -15.84
N ASP A 79 -6.82 -23.05 -16.90
CA ASP A 79 -7.08 -22.63 -18.28
C ASP A 79 -8.58 -22.54 -18.54
N ALA A 80 -9.37 -23.51 -18.02
CA ALA A 80 -10.82 -23.47 -18.16
C ALA A 80 -11.44 -22.23 -17.48
N LEU A 81 -10.91 -21.81 -16.31
CA LEU A 81 -11.35 -20.59 -15.63
C LEU A 81 -10.97 -19.31 -16.39
N GLU A 82 -9.77 -19.28 -16.96
CA GLU A 82 -9.30 -18.15 -17.76
C GLU A 82 -10.16 -17.97 -19.01
N ARG A 83 -10.39 -19.04 -19.77
CA ARG A 83 -11.24 -19.01 -20.97
C ARG A 83 -12.65 -18.56 -20.61
N ALA A 84 -13.20 -19.08 -19.51
CA ALA A 84 -14.48 -18.66 -18.93
C ALA A 84 -14.54 -17.23 -18.37
N GLY A 85 -13.52 -16.38 -18.63
CA GLY A 85 -13.56 -14.95 -18.38
C GLY A 85 -13.02 -14.48 -17.03
N LEU A 86 -12.24 -15.32 -16.32
CA LEU A 86 -11.61 -14.96 -15.04
C LEU A 86 -10.10 -14.73 -15.17
N CYS A 87 -9.66 -13.51 -14.86
CA CYS A 87 -8.24 -13.22 -14.61
C CYS A 87 -7.73 -13.86 -13.30
N ASP A 88 -6.42 -13.90 -13.09
CA ASP A 88 -5.79 -14.59 -11.96
C ASP A 88 -6.21 -14.04 -10.60
N ALA A 89 -6.43 -12.72 -10.51
CA ALA A 89 -6.95 -12.11 -9.28
C ALA A 89 -8.42 -12.50 -9.02
N CYS A 90 -9.25 -12.53 -10.05
CA CYS A 90 -10.67 -12.85 -9.94
C CYS A 90 -10.92 -14.31 -9.57
N LYS A 91 -10.01 -15.23 -9.91
CA LYS A 91 -10.05 -16.64 -9.48
C LYS A 91 -10.12 -16.75 -7.94
N ILE A 92 -9.47 -15.85 -7.20
CA ILE A 92 -9.41 -15.82 -5.73
C ILE A 92 -10.42 -14.84 -5.12
N PHE A 93 -10.42 -13.59 -5.60
CA PHE A 93 -11.18 -12.49 -4.99
C PHE A 93 -12.61 -12.37 -5.50
N GLY A 94 -12.99 -13.14 -6.51
CA GLY A 94 -14.33 -13.16 -7.08
C GLY A 94 -14.55 -12.13 -8.20
N ALA A 95 -15.59 -12.40 -8.98
CA ALA A 95 -16.07 -11.58 -10.09
C ALA A 95 -17.59 -11.76 -10.27
N THR A 96 -18.19 -11.05 -11.22
CA THR A 96 -19.60 -11.27 -11.57
C THR A 96 -19.79 -12.72 -12.03
N GLY A 97 -20.69 -13.46 -11.39
CA GLY A 97 -20.92 -14.88 -11.65
C GLY A 97 -19.92 -15.84 -10.96
N TRP A 98 -18.93 -15.33 -10.23
CA TRP A 98 -17.92 -16.14 -9.53
C TRP A 98 -17.70 -15.70 -8.08
N SER A 99 -18.02 -16.56 -7.13
CA SER A 99 -17.80 -16.27 -5.71
C SER A 99 -16.31 -16.33 -5.35
N ARG A 100 -15.86 -15.39 -4.51
CA ARG A 100 -14.51 -15.44 -3.90
C ARG A 100 -14.23 -16.81 -3.26
N ARG A 101 -12.97 -17.25 -3.34
CA ARG A 101 -12.49 -18.54 -2.82
C ARG A 101 -11.90 -18.46 -1.40
N LEU A 102 -12.11 -17.34 -0.73
CA LEU A 102 -11.67 -17.09 0.63
C LEU A 102 -12.77 -16.41 1.45
N ARG A 103 -12.91 -16.79 2.72
CA ARG A 103 -13.71 -16.06 3.72
C ARG A 103 -12.74 -15.35 4.66
N VAL A 104 -13.04 -14.09 4.98
CA VAL A 104 -12.27 -13.27 5.93
C VAL A 104 -13.20 -12.90 7.07
N LYS A 105 -12.73 -13.09 8.31
CA LYS A 105 -13.32 -12.50 9.50
C LYS A 105 -12.27 -11.67 10.22
N ILE A 106 -12.72 -10.67 10.96
CA ILE A 106 -11.89 -9.84 11.83
C ILE A 106 -12.34 -10.14 13.25
N ASP A 107 -11.39 -10.50 14.10
CA ASP A 107 -11.55 -10.60 15.54
C ASP A 107 -10.81 -9.42 16.18
N GLU A 108 -11.58 -8.45 16.66
CA GLU A 108 -11.07 -7.21 17.23
C GLU A 108 -10.71 -7.44 18.70
N HIS A 109 -9.43 -7.32 19.05
CA HIS A 109 -8.96 -7.52 20.43
C HIS A 109 -8.82 -6.20 21.19
N GLN A 110 -7.98 -5.30 20.67
CA GLN A 110 -7.65 -4.03 21.32
C GLN A 110 -7.66 -2.88 20.31
N ILE A 111 -8.73 -2.75 19.54
CA ILE A 111 -8.88 -1.69 18.54
C ILE A 111 -9.56 -0.46 19.15
N MET A 112 -8.97 0.71 18.91
CA MET A 112 -9.51 2.00 19.32
C MET A 112 -9.18 3.10 18.29
N PRO A 113 -9.83 4.27 18.32
CA PRO A 113 -9.46 5.38 17.46
C PRO A 113 -7.99 5.80 17.67
N ALA A 114 -7.24 6.09 16.61
CA ALA A 114 -5.83 6.47 16.70
C ALA A 114 -5.56 7.82 17.37
N TRP A 115 -6.59 8.63 17.56
CA TRP A 115 -6.68 9.69 18.58
C TRP A 115 -8.15 10.06 18.80
N ASN A 116 -8.45 10.66 19.94
CA ASN A 116 -9.72 11.34 20.18
C ASN A 116 -9.58 12.83 19.87
N GLY A 117 -10.40 13.34 18.96
CA GLY A 117 -10.38 14.75 18.59
C GLY A 117 -10.79 15.00 17.14
N PRO A 118 -10.53 16.21 16.63
CA PRO A 118 -10.93 16.58 15.28
C PRO A 118 -10.07 15.89 14.21
N THR A 119 -10.52 15.99 12.96
CA THR A 119 -9.66 15.80 11.79
C THR A 119 -8.46 16.74 11.86
N LEU A 120 -7.26 16.21 11.69
CA LEU A 120 -6.04 17.01 11.62
C LEU A 120 -5.88 17.58 10.21
N ASN A 121 -5.69 18.90 10.10
CA ASN A 121 -5.36 19.56 8.83
C ASN A 121 -3.89 19.94 8.81
N ILE A 122 -3.05 19.06 8.24
CA ILE A 122 -1.62 19.32 8.13
C ILE A 122 -1.39 20.22 6.92
N ARG A 123 -1.05 21.48 7.19
CA ARG A 123 -0.88 22.52 6.18
C ARG A 123 0.51 23.16 6.27
N PRO A 124 1.41 22.86 5.32
CA PRO A 124 2.72 23.52 5.19
C PRO A 124 2.59 25.05 5.11
N PRO A 125 3.56 25.83 5.64
CA PRO A 125 3.46 27.28 5.79
C PRO A 125 3.13 28.05 4.52
N ASP A 126 3.67 27.60 3.38
CA ASP A 126 3.58 28.22 2.07
C ASP A 126 2.34 27.77 1.25
N ARG A 127 1.39 27.06 1.89
CA ARG A 127 0.22 26.47 1.23
C ARG A 127 -1.09 27.04 1.78
N SER A 128 -2.04 27.28 0.87
CA SER A 128 -3.40 27.70 1.23
C SER A 128 -4.30 26.53 1.66
N ARG A 129 -4.04 25.32 1.15
CA ARG A 129 -4.75 24.07 1.46
C ARG A 129 -3.80 23.06 2.11
N GLY A 130 -4.36 22.14 2.90
CA GLY A 130 -3.60 21.08 3.58
C GLY A 130 -4.17 19.69 3.33
N TRP A 131 -3.60 18.72 4.03
CA TRP A 131 -4.04 17.33 4.03
C TRP A 131 -4.90 17.07 5.27
N PHE A 132 -6.03 16.40 5.07
CA PHE A 132 -6.98 16.09 6.14
C PHE A 132 -6.84 14.63 6.58
N LEU A 133 -6.51 14.43 7.84
CA LEU A 133 -6.24 13.14 8.46
C LEU A 133 -7.33 12.87 9.51
N ASN A 134 -8.06 11.76 9.35
CA ASN A 134 -9.09 11.33 10.31
C ASN A 134 -8.53 10.22 11.19
N PRO A 135 -8.99 10.07 12.45
CA PRO A 135 -8.43 9.12 13.42
C PRO A 135 -8.07 7.76 12.84
N GLY A 136 -9.01 7.08 12.17
CA GLY A 136 -8.82 5.67 11.85
C GLY A 136 -8.63 4.84 13.13
N HIS A 137 -8.24 3.60 12.98
CA HIS A 137 -8.10 2.64 14.08
C HIS A 137 -6.64 2.36 14.39
N TRP A 138 -6.33 2.13 15.66
CA TRP A 138 -5.02 1.73 16.15
C TRP A 138 -5.18 0.63 17.19
N GLY A 139 -4.29 -0.35 17.15
CA GLY A 139 -4.24 -1.46 18.09
C GLY A 139 -3.95 -2.81 17.44
N THR A 140 -4.46 -3.88 18.06
CA THR A 140 -4.25 -5.26 17.62
C THR A 140 -5.57 -5.95 17.29
N PHE A 141 -5.54 -6.78 16.25
CA PHE A 141 -6.68 -7.58 15.78
C PHE A 141 -6.18 -8.85 15.09
N THR A 142 -7.05 -9.84 14.93
CA THR A 142 -6.75 -11.07 14.17
C THR A 142 -7.56 -11.12 12.89
N LEU A 143 -6.88 -11.31 11.76
CA LEU A 143 -7.51 -11.71 10.50
C LEU A 143 -7.62 -13.23 10.47
N ILE A 144 -8.85 -13.73 10.41
CA ILE A 144 -9.13 -15.17 10.32
C ILE A 144 -9.52 -15.47 8.88
N LEU A 145 -8.63 -16.15 8.16
CA LEU A 145 -8.82 -16.55 6.77
C LEU A 145 -9.27 -18.00 6.71
N HIS A 146 -10.30 -18.29 5.93
CA HIS A 146 -10.79 -19.65 5.69
C HIS A 146 -10.92 -19.89 4.18
N GLY A 147 -10.25 -20.92 3.68
CA GLY A 147 -10.16 -21.20 2.25
C GLY A 147 -9.31 -22.44 1.97
N GLU A 148 -9.06 -22.72 0.70
CA GLU A 148 -8.17 -23.81 0.30
C GLU A 148 -6.72 -23.49 0.69
N LYS A 149 -5.96 -24.52 1.08
CA LYS A 149 -4.57 -24.40 1.53
C LYS A 149 -3.71 -23.55 0.59
N THR A 150 -3.73 -23.84 -0.71
CA THR A 150 -2.94 -23.14 -1.72
C THR A 150 -3.28 -21.65 -1.83
N ILE A 151 -4.54 -21.28 -1.58
CA ILE A 151 -4.98 -19.87 -1.54
C ILE A 151 -4.50 -19.21 -0.25
N LEU A 152 -4.54 -19.91 0.87
CA LEU A 152 -4.05 -19.38 2.14
C LEU A 152 -2.52 -19.20 2.12
N GLU A 153 -1.78 -20.11 1.48
CA GLU A 153 -0.33 -19.99 1.22
C GLU A 153 -0.02 -18.72 0.39
N GLN A 154 -0.83 -18.44 -0.64
CA GLN A 154 -0.75 -17.21 -1.45
C GLN A 154 -1.02 -15.94 -0.65
N LEU A 155 -2.03 -15.96 0.22
CA LEU A 155 -2.37 -14.83 1.06
C LEU A 155 -1.33 -14.60 2.17
N ALA A 156 -0.67 -15.66 2.65
CA ALA A 156 0.46 -15.56 3.57
C ALA A 156 1.65 -14.86 2.89
N ASP A 157 2.02 -15.26 1.67
CA ASP A 157 3.06 -14.58 0.87
C ASP A 157 2.74 -13.09 0.68
N LEU A 158 1.49 -12.80 0.29
CA LEU A 158 1.01 -11.43 0.12
C LEU A 158 1.11 -10.62 1.43
N ILE A 159 0.63 -11.17 2.55
CA ILE A 159 0.64 -10.46 3.84
C ILE A 159 2.06 -10.18 4.32
N LEU A 160 3.01 -11.12 4.16
CA LEU A 160 4.42 -10.91 4.48
C LEU A 160 5.02 -9.79 3.63
N PHE A 161 4.69 -9.76 2.34
CA PHE A 161 5.09 -8.68 1.45
C PHE A 161 4.51 -7.32 1.90
N LEU A 162 3.23 -7.27 2.26
CA LEU A 162 2.60 -6.04 2.74
C LEU A 162 3.15 -5.58 4.08
N GLU A 163 3.51 -6.50 4.96
CA GLU A 163 4.15 -6.19 6.23
C GLU A 163 5.50 -5.50 6.00
N GLN A 164 6.24 -5.81 4.93
CA GLN A 164 7.53 -5.18 4.66
C GLN A 164 7.42 -3.91 3.81
N TRP A 165 6.62 -3.95 2.74
CA TRP A 165 6.64 -2.94 1.67
C TRP A 165 5.32 -2.21 1.46
N GLY A 166 4.23 -2.76 2.00
CA GLY A 166 2.88 -2.28 1.77
C GLY A 166 2.19 -1.74 3.01
N ALA A 167 0.87 -1.70 2.90
CA ALA A 167 -0.06 -1.26 3.93
C ALA A 167 -1.44 -1.89 3.69
N LEU A 168 -2.20 -2.08 4.78
CA LEU A 168 -3.58 -2.57 4.77
C LEU A 168 -4.59 -1.43 4.79
N GLY A 169 -5.77 -1.70 4.22
CA GLY A 169 -6.87 -0.76 4.18
C GLY A 169 -6.67 0.36 3.16
N ALA A 170 -7.31 1.50 3.41
CA ALA A 170 -7.31 2.67 2.54
C ALA A 170 -6.53 3.83 3.16
N LYS A 171 -6.42 4.93 2.42
CA LYS A 171 -5.70 6.15 2.81
C LYS A 171 -4.18 5.98 2.93
N ASN A 172 -3.59 4.96 2.30
CA ASN A 172 -2.13 4.77 2.22
C ASN A 172 -1.41 6.03 1.69
N GLN A 173 -2.07 6.83 0.84
CA GLN A 173 -1.53 8.09 0.33
C GLN A 173 -1.38 9.20 1.39
N LEU A 174 -1.97 8.99 2.57
CA LEU A 174 -1.85 9.81 3.78
C LEU A 174 -1.01 9.12 4.87
N GLY A 175 -0.41 7.96 4.55
CA GLY A 175 0.50 7.20 5.41
C GLY A 175 -0.13 6.21 6.39
N TYR A 176 -1.36 5.79 6.09
CA TYR A 176 -2.15 4.87 6.90
C TYR A 176 -1.80 3.41 6.58
N GLY A 177 -2.13 2.50 7.51
CA GLY A 177 -2.21 1.07 7.24
C GLY A 177 -0.91 0.29 7.38
N VAL A 178 0.18 0.90 7.86
CA VAL A 178 1.41 0.15 8.19
C VAL A 178 1.14 -0.72 9.41
N PHE A 179 1.64 -1.96 9.37
CA PHE A 179 1.40 -2.93 10.42
C PHE A 179 2.61 -3.86 10.61
N ARG A 180 2.56 -4.62 11.70
CA ARG A 180 3.44 -5.72 12.06
C ARG A 180 2.63 -6.98 12.35
N LEU A 181 3.20 -8.13 12.01
CA LEU A 181 2.67 -9.44 12.34
C LEU A 181 3.22 -9.88 13.70
N GLU A 182 2.34 -10.10 14.67
CA GLU A 182 2.76 -10.60 15.99
C GLU A 182 3.12 -12.09 15.95
N ASN A 183 2.55 -12.83 15.00
CA ASN A 183 2.85 -14.24 14.76
C ASN A 183 3.59 -14.46 13.43
N ARG A 184 4.49 -13.55 13.05
CA ARG A 184 5.21 -13.57 11.76
C ARG A 184 5.82 -14.94 11.41
N LYS A 185 6.51 -15.57 12.35
CA LYS A 185 7.16 -16.88 12.15
C LYS A 185 6.18 -17.99 11.74
N GLU A 186 4.96 -17.98 12.28
CA GLU A 186 3.92 -18.93 11.88
C GLU A 186 3.46 -18.67 10.45
N ILE A 187 3.31 -17.38 10.08
CA ILE A 187 2.92 -16.99 8.73
C ILE A 187 4.02 -17.33 7.71
N GLU A 188 5.30 -17.13 8.04
CA GLU A 188 6.43 -17.55 7.20
C GLU A 188 6.47 -19.06 6.94
N GLN A 189 6.19 -19.86 7.97
CA GLN A 189 6.13 -21.32 7.84
C GLN A 189 4.95 -21.77 6.97
N TYR A 190 3.85 -21.02 7.00
CA TYR A 190 2.67 -21.27 6.18
C TYR A 190 2.84 -20.75 4.73
N ALA A 191 3.73 -19.81 4.49
CA ALA A 191 3.85 -19.11 3.22
C ALA A 191 4.19 -20.05 2.05
N GLY A 192 3.55 -19.84 0.90
CA GLY A 192 3.78 -20.62 -0.32
C GLY A 192 5.14 -20.37 -0.96
N ARG A 193 5.87 -19.36 -0.49
CA ARG A 193 7.14 -18.86 -1.04
C ARG A 193 7.01 -18.54 -2.51
N TRP A 194 5.86 -17.99 -2.86
CA TRP A 194 5.47 -17.62 -4.19
C TRP A 194 5.49 -18.73 -5.25
N ARG A 195 5.52 -20.00 -4.87
CA ARG A 195 5.57 -21.14 -5.81
C ARG A 195 4.36 -21.25 -6.74
N TRP A 196 3.33 -20.46 -6.48
CA TRP A 196 2.11 -20.32 -7.28
C TRP A 196 2.26 -19.37 -8.47
N PHE A 197 3.47 -18.86 -8.74
CA PHE A 197 3.71 -17.96 -9.86
C PHE A 197 3.25 -18.55 -11.20
N VAL A 198 2.27 -17.89 -11.81
CA VAL A 198 1.99 -18.03 -13.24
C VAL A 198 2.93 -17.05 -13.95
N THR A 199 3.94 -17.56 -14.65
CA THR A 199 4.73 -16.76 -15.59
C THR A 199 3.88 -16.53 -16.83
N GLY A 200 3.19 -15.40 -16.87
CA GLY A 200 2.64 -14.90 -18.12
C GLY A 200 3.65 -14.00 -18.83
N ASN A 201 3.39 -13.71 -20.10
CA ASN A 201 4.21 -12.79 -20.89
C ASN A 201 3.45 -11.48 -21.18
N LYS A 202 2.44 -11.13 -20.36
CA LYS A 202 1.63 -9.93 -20.62
C LYS A 202 2.48 -8.66 -20.42
N PRO A 203 2.47 -7.73 -21.38
CA PRO A 203 3.17 -6.46 -21.24
C PRO A 203 2.57 -5.62 -20.11
N ALA A 204 3.35 -4.67 -19.59
CA ALA A 204 2.86 -3.74 -18.58
C ALA A 204 1.77 -2.84 -19.15
N GLY A 205 0.59 -2.88 -18.54
CA GLY A 205 -0.56 -2.05 -18.90
C GLY A 205 -0.59 -0.71 -18.17
N GLU A 206 -1.78 -0.12 -18.11
CA GLU A 206 -2.03 1.20 -17.49
C GLU A 206 -2.41 1.12 -16.01
N CYS A 207 -2.64 -0.09 -15.49
CA CYS A 207 -2.92 -0.35 -14.09
C CYS A 207 -1.64 -0.46 -13.24
N PRO A 208 -1.73 -0.33 -11.91
CA PRO A 208 -0.64 -0.64 -10.98
C PRO A 208 -0.04 -2.01 -11.26
N ASP A 209 1.28 -2.03 -11.44
CA ASP A 209 2.08 -3.17 -11.89
C ASP A 209 3.45 -3.11 -11.23
N LEU A 210 3.83 -4.17 -10.50
CA LEU A 210 5.03 -4.21 -9.67
C LEU A 210 6.33 -3.96 -10.46
N ARG A 211 6.34 -4.19 -11.78
CA ARG A 211 7.47 -3.84 -12.67
C ARG A 211 7.78 -2.34 -12.65
N ARG A 212 6.81 -1.52 -12.25
CA ARG A 212 6.88 -0.04 -12.19
C ARG A 212 6.84 0.50 -10.77
N PHE A 213 7.07 -0.33 -9.75
CA PHE A 213 7.13 0.11 -8.35
C PHE A 213 8.56 0.40 -7.90
N GLY A 214 8.71 1.45 -7.11
CA GLY A 214 9.86 1.69 -6.26
C GLY A 214 9.41 1.67 -4.80
N PHE A 215 10.27 1.19 -3.91
CA PHE A 215 10.04 1.13 -2.47
C PHE A 215 11.17 1.83 -1.73
N PHE A 216 10.87 2.38 -0.57
CA PHE A 216 11.84 3.04 0.29
C PHE A 216 11.49 2.84 1.76
N ASN A 217 12.52 2.75 2.60
CA ASN A 217 12.44 2.62 4.04
C ASN A 217 13.55 3.49 4.66
N LEU A 218 13.15 4.41 5.52
CA LEU A 218 14.01 5.31 6.27
C LEU A 218 13.96 4.90 7.74
N ARG A 219 15.10 4.59 8.34
CA ARG A 219 15.26 4.43 9.79
C ARG A 219 16.13 5.53 10.36
N PHE A 220 15.81 6.00 11.55
CA PHE A 220 16.58 7.06 12.19
C PHE A 220 16.39 7.07 13.70
N LYS A 221 17.39 7.61 14.39
CA LYS A 221 17.33 7.91 15.83
C LYS A 221 17.14 9.40 16.03
N THR A 222 16.59 9.76 17.18
CA THR A 222 16.32 11.14 17.56
C THR A 222 16.91 11.39 18.94
N GLU A 223 17.49 12.57 19.15
CA GLU A 223 18.12 12.92 20.44
C GLU A 223 17.10 13.18 21.55
N ASN A 224 15.86 13.50 21.19
CA ASN A 224 14.76 13.70 22.13
C ASN A 224 13.44 13.14 21.57
N ASP A 225 12.50 12.83 22.47
CA ASP A 225 11.20 12.25 22.10
C ASP A 225 10.28 13.22 21.35
N HIS A 226 10.49 14.54 21.50
CA HIS A 226 9.66 15.61 20.96
C HIS A 226 10.22 16.25 19.67
N TRP A 227 11.08 15.53 18.96
CA TRP A 227 11.83 16.00 17.77
C TRP A 227 10.92 16.49 16.63
N TRP A 228 9.65 16.11 16.63
CA TRP A 228 8.72 16.47 15.57
C TRP A 228 8.00 17.81 15.83
N THR A 229 8.07 18.33 17.06
CA THR A 229 7.28 19.51 17.49
C THR A 229 7.69 20.80 16.77
N TYR A 230 8.93 20.88 16.31
CA TYR A 230 9.47 22.01 15.54
C TYR A 230 9.39 21.81 14.01
N ILE A 231 8.74 20.74 13.54
CA ILE A 231 8.57 20.51 12.10
C ILE A 231 7.45 21.44 11.59
N PRO A 232 7.73 22.28 10.57
CA PRO A 232 6.72 23.15 9.99
C PRO A 232 5.49 22.34 9.54
N ALA A 233 4.29 22.94 9.67
CA ALA A 233 2.97 22.30 9.56
C ALA A 233 2.49 21.58 10.83
N LEU A 234 3.33 20.79 11.51
CA LEU A 234 2.93 20.12 12.75
C LEU A 234 2.93 21.09 13.93
N GLU A 235 3.96 21.93 14.05
CA GLU A 235 4.05 22.98 15.07
C GLU A 235 2.77 23.83 15.16
N ARG A 236 2.17 24.16 14.01
CA ARG A 236 0.94 24.97 13.93
C ARG A 236 -0.26 24.32 14.60
N LEU A 237 -0.29 23.00 14.66
CA LEU A 237 -1.36 22.23 15.32
C LEU A 237 -1.16 22.19 16.84
N LEU A 238 0.02 22.54 17.36
CA LEU A 238 0.25 22.63 18.80
C LEU A 238 -0.37 23.89 19.43
N GLY A 239 -0.70 24.90 18.62
CA GLY A 239 -1.33 26.14 19.08
C GLY A 239 -2.81 26.00 19.46
N GLU A 240 -3.48 24.92 19.09
CA GLU A 240 -4.90 24.69 19.38
C GLU A 240 -5.07 23.43 20.25
N LYS A 241 -5.80 23.57 21.36
CA LYS A 241 -5.86 22.56 22.43
C LYS A 241 -6.25 21.15 21.96
N ASN A 242 -7.22 21.04 21.04
CA ASN A 242 -7.73 19.74 20.62
C ASN A 242 -6.78 19.03 19.63
N THR A 243 -6.21 19.79 18.69
CA THR A 243 -5.23 19.26 17.73
C THR A 243 -3.89 18.94 18.41
N ALA A 244 -3.45 19.74 19.38
CA ALA A 244 -2.29 19.43 20.22
C ALA A 244 -2.49 18.13 21.01
N ARG A 245 -3.66 17.94 21.61
CA ARG A 245 -4.02 16.70 22.34
C ARG A 245 -4.07 15.48 21.43
N ALA A 246 -4.54 15.65 20.19
CA ALA A 246 -4.53 14.59 19.19
C ALA A 246 -3.11 14.17 18.81
N LEU A 247 -2.21 15.14 18.54
CA LEU A 247 -0.81 14.85 18.22
C LEU A 247 -0.06 14.20 19.39
N LYS A 248 -0.34 14.61 20.63
CA LYS A 248 0.21 13.94 21.82
C LYS A 248 -0.21 12.47 21.90
N GLN A 249 -1.49 12.16 21.66
CA GLN A 249 -1.97 10.76 21.64
C GLN A 249 -1.29 9.94 20.54
N THR A 250 -1.02 10.53 19.37
CA THR A 250 -0.30 9.82 18.30
C THR A 250 1.16 9.55 18.71
N GLU A 251 1.83 10.53 19.33
CA GLU A 251 3.19 10.39 19.86
C GLU A 251 3.28 9.30 20.95
N GLU A 252 2.37 9.31 21.93
CA GLU A 252 2.27 8.29 22.99
C GLU A 252 2.06 6.87 22.43
N ARG A 253 1.45 6.77 21.25
CA ARG A 253 1.26 5.52 20.50
C ARG A 253 2.42 5.20 19.55
N GLY A 254 3.48 6.01 19.59
CA GLY A 254 4.69 5.84 18.81
C GLY A 254 4.50 6.13 17.32
N MET A 255 3.67 7.11 16.94
CA MET A 255 3.45 7.48 15.54
C MET A 255 3.27 8.98 15.31
N ILE A 256 3.88 9.54 14.27
CA ILE A 256 3.83 10.98 13.95
C ILE A 256 3.44 11.20 12.46
N PRO A 257 2.42 12.03 12.17
CA PRO A 257 1.85 12.16 10.83
C PRO A 257 2.68 13.03 9.85
N LEU A 258 3.87 12.56 9.48
CA LEU A 258 4.82 13.32 8.65
C LEU A 258 4.62 13.15 7.13
N ALA A 259 3.77 12.21 6.70
CA ALA A 259 3.53 11.94 5.29
C ALA A 259 3.17 13.19 4.46
N PRO A 260 2.28 14.10 4.92
CA PRO A 260 1.97 15.32 4.18
C PRO A 260 3.16 16.29 4.01
N VAL A 261 4.05 16.36 5.01
CA VAL A 261 5.22 17.26 4.98
C VAL A 261 6.18 16.82 3.88
N LEU A 262 6.53 15.53 3.85
CA LEU A 262 7.39 14.97 2.80
C LEU A 262 6.77 15.09 1.40
N LYS A 263 5.48 14.78 1.29
CA LYS A 263 4.77 14.90 0.00
C LYS A 263 4.71 16.34 -0.49
N ASN A 264 4.64 17.32 0.40
CA ASN A 264 4.73 18.72 0.02
C ASN A 264 6.12 19.04 -0.55
N THR A 265 7.19 18.66 0.15
CA THR A 265 8.58 18.87 -0.28
C THR A 265 8.83 18.26 -1.67
N TRP A 266 8.55 16.97 -1.83
CA TRP A 266 8.77 16.29 -3.11
C TRP A 266 7.96 16.91 -4.26
N ARG A 267 6.69 17.25 -4.01
CA ARG A 267 5.80 17.76 -5.06
C ARG A 267 6.15 19.17 -5.50
N PHE A 268 6.39 20.07 -4.54
CA PHE A 268 6.41 21.51 -4.79
C PHE A 268 7.80 22.13 -4.75
N HIS A 269 8.78 21.45 -4.15
CA HIS A 269 10.14 21.99 -4.01
C HIS A 269 11.15 21.22 -4.87
N ASP A 270 11.16 19.88 -4.80
CA ASP A 270 12.23 19.08 -5.41
C ASP A 270 11.94 18.61 -6.84
N TRP A 271 10.77 18.01 -7.10
CA TRP A 271 10.48 17.38 -8.39
C TRP A 271 10.38 18.39 -9.55
N GLN A 272 9.75 19.56 -9.32
CA GLN A 272 9.62 20.67 -10.28
C GLN A 272 9.23 20.26 -11.72
N GLY A 273 8.35 19.26 -11.88
CA GLY A 273 7.84 18.84 -13.19
C GLY A 273 6.54 19.56 -13.60
N PRO A 274 6.00 19.24 -14.80
CA PRO A 274 4.77 19.83 -15.30
C PRO A 274 3.59 19.62 -14.35
N PHE A 275 2.73 20.64 -14.24
CA PHE A 275 1.62 20.65 -13.28
C PHE A 275 0.64 19.47 -13.46
N SER A 276 0.27 19.14 -14.69
CA SER A 276 -0.62 18.01 -15.02
C SER A 276 -0.06 16.67 -14.54
N ILE A 277 1.23 16.43 -14.78
CA ILE A 277 1.94 15.23 -14.32
C ILE A 277 2.03 15.22 -12.79
N ALA A 278 2.23 16.39 -12.15
CA ALA A 278 2.20 16.51 -10.68
C ALA A 278 0.86 16.06 -10.11
N GLN A 279 -0.25 16.50 -10.72
CA GLN A 279 -1.60 16.09 -10.32
C GLN A 279 -1.80 14.59 -10.50
N TRP A 280 -1.27 14.01 -11.58
CA TRP A 280 -1.35 12.57 -11.81
C TRP A 280 -0.59 11.76 -10.75
N LEU A 281 0.66 12.11 -10.48
CA LEU A 281 1.56 11.35 -9.59
C LEU A 281 1.27 11.61 -8.10
N PHE A 282 1.10 12.86 -7.70
CA PHE A 282 0.86 13.21 -6.29
C PHE A 282 -0.62 13.27 -5.90
N GLY A 283 -1.51 13.16 -6.89
CA GLY A 283 -2.96 13.18 -6.70
C GLY A 283 -3.57 14.59 -6.74
N ALA A 284 -4.87 14.61 -6.97
CA ALA A 284 -5.71 15.80 -7.04
C ALA A 284 -7.10 15.52 -6.45
N SER A 285 -7.72 16.54 -5.88
CA SER A 285 -9.04 16.47 -5.25
C SER A 285 -9.95 17.61 -5.74
N ARG A 286 -9.88 17.94 -7.04
CA ARG A 286 -10.74 18.97 -7.65
C ARG A 286 -12.08 18.30 -7.97
N GLY A 287 -13.13 18.59 -7.19
CA GLY A 287 -14.44 17.96 -7.40
C GLY A 287 -14.46 16.45 -7.11
N GLU A 288 -15.59 15.79 -7.39
CA GLU A 288 -15.71 14.32 -7.32
C GLU A 288 -15.23 13.63 -8.59
N GLU A 289 -15.42 14.27 -9.75
CA GLU A 289 -15.07 13.71 -11.07
C GLU A 289 -13.57 13.78 -11.39
N ASP A 290 -12.83 14.78 -10.89
CA ASP A 290 -11.37 14.90 -11.12
C ASP A 290 -10.51 14.37 -9.93
N ARG A 291 -11.06 13.45 -9.12
CA ARG A 291 -10.30 12.85 -8.02
C ARG A 291 -9.26 11.87 -8.55
N VAL A 292 -8.00 12.28 -8.47
CA VAL A 292 -6.86 11.43 -8.83
C VAL A 292 -6.18 10.91 -7.57
N ARG A 293 -6.16 9.59 -7.39
CA ARG A 293 -5.37 8.96 -6.31
C ARG A 293 -3.89 9.17 -6.56
N SER A 294 -3.16 9.46 -5.49
CA SER A 294 -1.70 9.58 -5.53
C SER A 294 -1.04 8.23 -5.77
N LYS A 295 0.03 8.23 -6.55
CA LYS A 295 0.92 7.10 -6.79
C LYS A 295 2.16 7.13 -5.91
N VAL A 296 2.31 8.19 -5.11
CA VAL A 296 3.39 8.39 -4.13
C VAL A 296 2.80 8.20 -2.74
N ASN A 297 3.28 7.18 -2.04
CA ASN A 297 2.78 6.79 -0.72
C ASN A 297 3.97 6.70 0.24
N VAL A 298 3.83 7.35 1.39
CA VAL A 298 4.80 7.30 2.49
C VAL A 298 4.02 7.23 3.79
N SER A 299 4.44 6.38 4.71
CA SER A 299 3.81 6.18 6.01
C SER A 299 3.96 7.40 6.91
N TRP A 300 3.27 7.37 8.04
CA TRP A 300 3.70 8.16 9.20
C TRP A 300 5.05 7.64 9.70
N ALA A 301 5.77 8.45 10.47
CA ALA A 301 6.87 7.91 11.27
C ALA A 301 6.26 7.04 12.36
N TYR A 302 6.80 5.85 12.58
CA TYR A 302 6.36 4.94 13.63
C TYR A 302 7.56 4.38 14.39
N ARG A 303 7.40 4.08 15.68
CA ARG A 303 8.45 3.45 16.48
C ARG A 303 8.67 2.00 16.05
N ASN A 304 9.93 1.66 15.85
CA ASN A 304 10.40 0.29 15.66
C ASN A 304 11.55 0.02 16.65
N GLY A 305 11.21 -0.47 17.84
CA GLY A 305 12.18 -0.56 18.93
C GLY A 305 12.59 0.83 19.42
N GLU A 306 13.89 1.09 19.46
CA GLU A 306 14.46 2.40 19.85
C GLU A 306 14.52 3.41 18.68
N GLU A 307 14.24 2.96 17.45
CA GLU A 307 14.34 3.78 16.25
C GLU A 307 12.95 4.21 15.75
N TRP A 308 12.95 5.28 14.95
CA TRP A 308 11.80 5.65 14.13
C TRP A 308 11.98 5.09 12.73
N GLU A 309 10.87 4.68 12.14
CA GLU A 309 10.84 4.14 10.78
C GLU A 309 9.74 4.83 9.96
N MET A 310 10.05 5.11 8.70
CA MET A 310 9.11 5.57 7.69
C MET A 310 9.33 4.76 6.42
N ARG A 311 8.28 4.16 5.90
CA ARG A 311 8.37 3.40 4.65
C ARG A 311 7.32 3.82 3.66
N GLY A 312 7.56 3.51 2.40
CA GLY A 312 6.64 3.87 1.35
C GLY A 312 6.95 3.19 0.04
N TRP A 313 6.12 3.52 -0.93
CA TRP A 313 6.20 3.02 -2.28
C TRP A 313 5.70 4.06 -3.26
N VAL A 314 6.25 4.00 -4.46
CA VAL A 314 5.83 4.78 -5.60
C VAL A 314 5.53 3.87 -6.76
N TRP A 315 4.44 4.14 -7.48
CA TRP A 315 4.19 3.56 -8.80
C TRP A 315 4.46 4.62 -9.87
N LEU A 316 5.42 4.38 -10.74
CA LEU A 316 5.85 5.32 -11.78
C LEU A 316 5.46 4.77 -13.17
N PRO A 317 4.20 4.97 -13.60
CA PRO A 317 3.75 4.53 -14.92
C PRO A 317 4.41 5.36 -16.04
N PRO A 318 4.62 4.75 -17.22
CA PRO A 318 5.15 5.47 -18.38
C PRO A 318 4.14 6.43 -19.03
N LYS A 319 2.86 6.34 -18.62
CA LYS A 319 1.76 7.16 -19.12
C LYS A 319 0.99 7.82 -17.98
N ASP A 320 0.37 8.96 -18.26
CA ASP A 320 -0.55 9.62 -17.35
C ASP A 320 -1.98 9.06 -17.44
N GLY A 321 -2.90 9.63 -16.67
CA GLY A 321 -4.31 9.21 -16.66
C GLY A 321 -5.06 9.43 -17.96
N ASN A 322 -4.50 10.19 -18.91
CA ASN A 322 -5.06 10.43 -20.24
C ASN A 322 -4.36 9.56 -21.30
N GLY A 323 -3.50 8.63 -20.88
CA GLY A 323 -2.70 7.80 -21.78
C GLY A 323 -1.51 8.52 -22.44
N GLN A 324 -1.21 9.77 -22.05
CA GLN A 324 -0.09 10.52 -22.61
C GLN A 324 1.23 10.05 -22.00
N VAL A 325 2.27 9.94 -22.83
CA VAL A 325 3.59 9.49 -22.38
C VAL A 325 4.21 10.51 -21.42
N ILE A 326 4.63 10.03 -20.25
CA ILE A 326 5.41 10.81 -19.29
C ILE A 326 6.89 10.69 -19.69
N ALA A 327 7.55 11.82 -19.94
CA ALA A 327 8.97 11.81 -20.27
C ALA A 327 9.79 11.13 -19.15
N SER A 328 10.68 10.22 -19.53
CA SER A 328 11.46 9.39 -18.60
C SER A 328 12.25 10.21 -17.58
N GLN A 329 12.76 11.38 -17.99
CA GLN A 329 13.45 12.33 -17.11
C GLN A 329 12.59 12.80 -15.91
N HIS A 330 11.27 12.91 -16.07
CA HIS A 330 10.38 13.30 -14.98
C HIS A 330 10.20 12.16 -13.97
N LEU A 331 10.12 10.91 -14.44
CA LEU A 331 10.07 9.74 -13.57
C LEU A 331 11.41 9.53 -12.86
N GLN A 332 12.52 9.70 -13.58
CA GLN A 332 13.88 9.65 -13.04
C GLN A 332 14.08 10.68 -11.93
N LYS A 333 13.77 11.95 -12.19
CA LYS A 333 13.89 13.03 -11.19
C LYS A 333 13.06 12.75 -9.94
N LEU A 334 11.86 12.19 -10.10
CA LEU A 334 11.04 11.81 -8.95
C LEU A 334 11.66 10.67 -8.14
N TRP A 335 12.19 9.65 -8.82
CA TRP A 335 12.91 8.55 -8.17
C TRP A 335 14.14 9.05 -7.40
N GLU A 336 14.90 10.00 -7.97
CA GLU A 336 16.03 10.65 -7.30
C GLU A 336 15.63 11.39 -6.02
N CYS A 337 14.45 12.01 -5.99
CA CYS A 337 13.95 12.67 -4.77
C CYS A 337 13.81 11.67 -3.61
N PHE A 338 13.31 10.46 -3.88
CA PHE A 338 13.14 9.44 -2.85
C PHE A 338 14.46 8.80 -2.42
N CYS A 339 15.42 8.67 -3.32
CA CYS A 339 16.74 8.09 -3.06
C CYS A 339 17.74 9.08 -2.42
N ASN A 340 17.35 10.34 -2.26
CA ASN A 340 18.21 11.39 -1.75
C ASN A 340 18.03 11.57 -0.24
N GLU A 341 18.94 10.96 0.52
CA GLU A 341 18.99 11.05 1.97
C GLU A 341 18.97 12.49 2.50
N ASN A 342 19.65 13.44 1.83
CA ASN A 342 19.68 14.83 2.25
C ASN A 342 18.29 15.47 2.24
N ILE A 343 17.40 15.10 1.31
CA ILE A 343 16.03 15.60 1.30
C ILE A 343 15.30 15.14 2.58
N TRP A 344 15.43 13.86 2.93
CA TRP A 344 14.84 13.31 4.16
C TRP A 344 15.39 13.98 5.41
N SER A 345 16.73 14.05 5.54
CA SER A 345 17.41 14.67 6.68
C SER A 345 17.02 16.13 6.87
N ASN A 346 16.96 16.90 5.78
CA ASN A 346 16.59 18.33 5.84
C ASN A 346 15.12 18.53 6.22
N VAL A 347 14.21 17.76 5.63
CA VAL A 347 12.76 17.92 5.88
C VAL A 347 12.39 17.48 7.29
N LEU A 348 12.97 16.38 7.76
CA LEU A 348 12.69 15.80 9.07
C LEU A 348 13.57 16.39 10.17
N LYS A 349 14.62 17.14 9.82
CA LYS A 349 15.64 17.69 10.72
C LYS A 349 16.24 16.59 11.60
N ILE A 350 16.69 15.53 10.94
CA ILE A 350 17.30 14.34 11.55
C ILE A 350 18.73 14.17 11.04
N ASN A 351 19.56 13.53 11.86
CA ASN A 351 20.96 13.28 11.55
C ASN A 351 21.19 11.80 11.24
N SER A 352 22.03 11.53 10.24
CA SER A 352 22.51 10.18 9.88
C SER A 352 21.42 9.10 9.77
N PRO A 353 20.35 9.33 8.96
CA PRO A 353 19.35 8.29 8.77
C PRO A 353 19.88 7.14 7.90
N GLU A 354 19.35 5.94 8.10
CA GLU A 354 19.55 4.80 7.22
C GLU A 354 18.42 4.77 6.18
N LEU A 355 18.73 5.11 4.93
CA LEU A 355 17.77 5.06 3.82
C LEU A 355 18.04 3.85 2.92
N VAL A 356 17.10 2.92 2.89
CA VAL A 356 17.08 1.77 1.99
C VAL A 356 16.02 1.98 0.92
N PHE A 357 16.33 1.67 -0.33
CA PHE A 357 15.37 1.69 -1.43
C PHE A 357 15.50 0.47 -2.35
N ARG A 358 14.41 0.16 -3.05
CA ARG A 358 14.30 -0.94 -4.01
C ARG A 358 13.59 -0.45 -5.27
N PRO A 359 14.14 -0.59 -6.48
CA PRO A 359 15.43 -1.24 -6.80
C PRO A 359 16.62 -0.48 -6.19
N ALA A 360 17.76 -1.14 -5.99
CA ALA A 360 18.93 -0.50 -5.37
C ALA A 360 19.61 0.51 -6.32
N GLU A 361 19.33 0.43 -7.62
CA GLU A 361 19.82 1.38 -8.61
C GLU A 361 19.12 2.74 -8.51
N ARG A 362 19.92 3.82 -8.50
CA ARG A 362 19.41 5.20 -8.57
C ARG A 362 18.83 5.56 -9.94
N ARG A 363 19.12 4.78 -10.97
CA ARG A 363 18.54 4.97 -12.30
C ARG A 363 17.21 4.23 -12.37
N TRP A 364 16.13 4.98 -12.54
CA TRP A 364 14.79 4.46 -12.72
C TRP A 364 14.67 3.68 -14.04
N ARG A 365 14.16 2.46 -13.94
CA ARG A 365 13.73 1.64 -15.06
C ARG A 365 12.61 0.71 -14.63
N GLY A 366 11.85 0.22 -15.61
CA GLY A 366 10.96 -0.91 -15.38
C GLY A 366 11.76 -2.18 -15.10
N LYS A 367 11.14 -3.10 -14.35
CA LYS A 367 11.68 -4.44 -14.09
C LYS A 367 11.09 -5.47 -15.07
N THR A 368 11.78 -6.57 -15.29
CA THR A 368 11.22 -7.76 -15.93
C THR A 368 10.40 -8.57 -14.91
N PRO A 369 9.52 -9.50 -15.35
CA PRO A 369 8.86 -10.44 -14.46
C PRO A 369 9.81 -11.25 -13.58
N GLU A 370 10.99 -11.63 -14.10
CA GLU A 370 12.02 -12.38 -13.37
C GLU A 370 12.64 -11.54 -12.25
N GLU A 371 12.95 -10.26 -12.53
CA GLU A 371 13.44 -9.33 -11.52
C GLU A 371 12.40 -9.07 -10.43
N VAL A 372 11.11 -8.99 -10.80
CA VAL A 372 10.01 -8.90 -9.83
C VAL A 372 9.93 -10.14 -8.96
N ARG A 373 10.02 -11.33 -9.57
CA ARG A 373 10.03 -12.61 -8.85
C ARG A 373 11.19 -12.68 -7.85
N GLY A 374 12.42 -12.35 -8.26
CA GLY A 374 13.57 -12.33 -7.36
C GLY A 374 13.35 -11.41 -6.16
N PHE A 375 12.82 -10.20 -6.40
CA PHE A 375 12.47 -9.26 -5.34
C PHE A 375 11.42 -9.80 -4.35
N LEU A 376 10.40 -10.52 -4.85
CA LEU A 376 9.37 -11.13 -4.00
C LEU A 376 9.93 -12.27 -3.14
N GLU A 377 10.79 -13.12 -3.71
CA GLU A 377 11.46 -14.22 -3.00
C GLU A 377 12.38 -13.68 -1.89
N GLU A 378 13.14 -12.61 -2.16
CA GLU A 378 13.97 -11.93 -1.16
C GLU A 378 13.14 -11.33 -0.01
N SER A 379 11.96 -10.78 -0.31
CA SER A 379 11.11 -10.08 0.66
C SER A 379 10.56 -11.01 1.76
N ILE A 380 10.41 -12.30 1.49
CA ILE A 380 9.98 -13.26 2.52
C ILE A 380 11.15 -13.63 3.45
N CYS A 381 12.37 -13.70 2.92
CA CYS A 381 13.55 -14.19 3.64
C CYS A 381 14.31 -13.11 4.44
N SER A 382 14.21 -11.83 4.04
CA SER A 382 15.13 -10.77 4.49
C SER A 382 14.75 -10.07 5.81
N SER A 383 14.14 -10.76 6.79
CA SER A 383 13.72 -10.12 8.06
C SER A 383 14.00 -10.96 9.31
N SER A 384 15.02 -11.82 9.25
CA SER A 384 15.63 -12.47 10.42
C SER A 384 16.69 -11.60 11.06
#